data_AF-A0A7Y9GDX2-F1
#
_entry.id   AF-A0A7Y9GDX2-F1
#
_cell.length_a   1.000
_cell.length_b   1.000
_cell.length_c   1.000
_cell.angle_alpha   90.00
_cell.angle_beta   90.00
_cell.angle_gamma   90.00
#
_symmetry.space_group_name_H-M   'P 1'
#
loop_
_entity.id
_entity.type
_entity.pdbx_description
1 polymer ?
#
loop_
_entity_poly.entity_id
_entity_poly.type
_entity_poly.pdbx_seq_one_letter_code
_entity_poly.pdbx_strand_id
1 'polypeptide(L)' 'MSNSTRWTLVCILIGVNVLSNAVLGDGWIQIAVSAVTGLAAAAVLIDLLLRGRREP' A
#
# COMPACT_ATOMS: atom_id res chain seq x y z
N MET A 1 -1.32 10.61 -12.95
CA MET A 1 -0.34 9.66 -12.36
C MET A 1 -0.07 8.56 -13.37
N SER A 2 1.17 8.46 -13.85
CA SER A 2 1.59 7.47 -14.85
C SER A 2 1.39 6.05 -14.31
N ASN A 3 1.10 5.08 -15.20
CA ASN A 3 0.92 3.68 -14.84
C ASN A 3 2.16 3.11 -14.12
N SER A 4 3.34 3.58 -14.52
CA SER A 4 4.61 3.25 -13.87
C SER A 4 4.65 3.73 -12.41
N THR A 5 4.20 4.95 -12.12
CA THR A 5 4.12 5.49 -10.74
C THR A 5 3.17 4.67 -9.85
N ARG A 6 2.08 4.12 -10.42
CA ARG A 6 1.12 3.28 -9.69
C ARG A 6 1.73 1.94 -9.29
N TRP A 7 2.34 1.24 -10.24
CA TRP A 7 2.99 -0.04 -9.97
C TRP A 7 4.18 0.11 -9.01
N THR A 8 4.94 1.22 -9.11
CA THR A 8 6.00 1.53 -8.14
C THR A 8 5.45 1.68 -6.71
N LEU A 9 4.33 2.37 -6.52
CA LEU A 9 3.72 2.50 -5.19
C LEU A 9 3.21 1.16 -4.64
N VAL A 10 2.62 0.33 -5.50
CA VAL A 10 2.18 -1.02 -5.10
C VAL A 10 3.38 -1.85 -4.63
N CYS A 11 4.48 -1.87 -5.41
CA CYS A 11 5.69 -2.58 -5.03
C CYS A 11 6.31 -2.04 -3.72
N ILE A 12 6.31 -0.73 -3.52
CA ILE A 12 6.80 -0.10 -2.28
C ILE A 12 5.93 -0.52 -1.09
N LEU A 13 4.60 -0.49 -1.23
CA LEU A 13 3.68 -0.86 -0.14
C LEU A 13 3.82 -2.33 0.25
N ILE A 14 3.91 -3.23 -0.73
CA ILE A 14 4.17 -4.65 -0.50
C ILE A 14 5.53 -4.83 0.19
N GLY A 15 6.57 -4.19 -0.33
CA GLY A 15 7.92 -4.25 0.23
C GLY A 15 7.97 -3.79 1.68
N VAL A 16 7.37 -2.64 2.01
CA VAL A 16 7.27 -2.13 3.37
C VAL A 16 6.50 -3.08 4.29
N ASN A 17 5.40 -3.66 3.82
CA ASN A 17 4.60 -4.61 4.61
C ASN A 17 5.40 -5.86 4.97
N VAL A 18 6.08 -6.45 3.98
CA VAL A 18 6.90 -7.66 4.16
C VAL A 18 8.10 -7.37 5.04
N LEU A 19 8.83 -6.26 4.81
CA LEU A 19 9.97 -5.89 5.65
C LEU A 19 9.55 -5.65 7.10
N SER A 20 8.43 -4.97 7.31
CA SER A 20 7.94 -4.65 8.64
C SER A 20 7.51 -5.89 9.40
N ASN A 21 6.83 -6.83 8.74
CA ASN A 21 6.52 -8.13 9.33
C ASN A 21 7.78 -8.95 9.66
N ALA A 22 8.80 -8.93 8.78
CA ALA A 22 10.03 -9.69 8.99
C ALA A 22 10.93 -9.10 10.10
N VAL A 23 10.96 -7.77 10.26
CA VAL A 23 11.86 -7.08 11.19
C VAL A 23 11.23 -6.83 12.57
N LEU A 24 9.93 -6.52 12.62
CA LEU A 24 9.28 -6.02 13.83
C LEU A 24 8.40 -7.04 14.57
N GLY A 25 8.31 -8.29 14.08
CA GLY A 25 7.33 -9.31 14.50
C GLY A 25 6.87 -9.26 15.97
N ASP A 26 5.59 -9.49 16.28
CA ASP A 26 4.88 -9.33 17.56
C ASP A 26 5.13 -8.07 18.41
N GLY A 27 5.86 -7.08 17.90
CA GLY A 27 6.04 -5.79 18.54
C GLY A 27 4.85 -4.84 18.31
N TRP A 28 4.55 -4.00 19.29
CA TRP A 28 3.48 -2.98 19.19
C TRP A 28 3.67 -2.02 18.00
N ILE A 29 4.92 -1.81 17.58
CA ILE A 29 5.28 -1.02 16.40
C ILE A 29 4.80 -1.69 15.10
N GLN A 30 4.79 -3.04 15.03
CA GLN A 30 4.30 -3.79 13.88
C GLN A 30 2.82 -3.51 13.60
N ILE A 31 2.01 -3.31 14.66
CA ILE A 31 0.59 -2.99 14.54
C ILE A 31 0.42 -1.63 13.85
N ALA A 32 1.14 -0.60 14.33
CA ALA A 32 1.09 0.74 13.75
C ALA A 32 1.54 0.74 12.28
N VAL A 33 2.63 0.04 11.97
CA VAL A 33 3.16 -0.03 10.61
C VAL A 33 2.24 -0.81 9.68
N SER A 34 1.66 -1.92 10.15
CA SER A 34 0.68 -2.69 9.38
C SER A 34 -0.59 -1.87 9.10
N ALA A 35 -1.08 -1.12 10.09
CA ALA A 35 -2.24 -0.24 9.93
C ALA A 35 -1.97 0.85 8.88
N VAL A 36 -0.84 1.56 8.97
CA VAL A 36 -0.46 2.60 8.00
C VAL A 36 -0.29 2.01 6.60
N THR A 37 0.34 0.84 6.49
CA THR A 37 0.55 0.18 5.20
C THR A 37 -0.77 -0.26 4.56
N GLY A 38 -1.68 -0.83 5.35
CA GLY A 38 -3.03 -1.20 4.89
C GLY A 38 -3.84 0.01 4.45
N LEU A 39 -3.76 1.13 5.17
CA LEU A 39 -4.45 2.38 4.84
C LEU A 39 -3.94 2.98 3.53
N ALA A 40 -2.62 2.95 3.31
CA ALA A 40 -2.02 3.40 2.06
C ALA A 40 -2.36 2.48 0.87
N ALA A 41 -2.43 1.15 1.09
CA ALA A 41 -2.91 0.21 0.07
C ALA A 41 -4.37 0.46 -0.32
N ALA A 42 -5.25 0.71 0.67
CA ALA A 42 -6.64 1.06 0.43
C ALA A 42 -6.78 2.37 -0.37
N ALA A 43 -5.97 3.39 -0.06
CA ALA A 43 -5.97 4.65 -0.80
C ALA A 43 -5.60 4.46 -2.29
N VAL A 44 -4.63 3.59 -2.59
CA VAL A 44 -4.25 3.24 -3.97
C VAL A 44 -5.38 2.51 -4.70
N LEU A 45 -6.05 1.56 -4.03
CA LEU A 45 -7.21 0.86 -4.60
C LEU A 45 -8.37 1.81 -4.90
N ILE A 46 -8.65 2.77 -4.00
CA ILE A 46 -9.69 3.78 -4.20
C ILE A 46 -9.35 4.66 -5.42
N ASP A 47 -8.09 5.12 -5.58
CA ASP A 47 -7.69 5.88 -6.78
C ASP A 47 -7.84 5.06 -8.07
N LEU A 48 -7.55 3.76 -8.02
CA LEU A 48 -7.74 2.85 -9.16
C LEU A 48 -9.22 2.72 -9.53
N LEU A 49 -10.10 2.43 -8.55
CA LEU A 49 -11.53 2.28 -8.77
C LEU A 49 -12.17 3.58 -9.27
N LEU A 50 -11.78 4.73 -8.71
CA LEU A 50 -12.29 6.03 -9.13
C LEU A 50 -11.83 6.40 -10.55
N ARG A 51 -10.65 5.95 -11.00
CA ARG A 51 -10.23 6.15 -12.40
C ARG A 51 -10.83 5.14 -13.37
N GLY A 52 -10.98 3.87 -12.99
CA GLY A 52 -11.69 2.87 -13.79
C GLY A 52 -13.16 3.23 -14.02
N ARG A 53 -13.76 4.04 -13.14
CA ARG A 53 -15.09 4.64 -13.35
C ARG A 53 -15.10 5.87 -14.27
N ARG A 54 -13.94 6.48 -14.55
CA ARG A 54 -13.80 7.71 -15.35
C ARG A 54 -13.32 7.45 -16.77
N GLU A 55 -12.76 6.27 -17.04
CA GLU A 55 -12.45 5.79 -18.38
C GLU A 55 -13.62 4.90 -18.84
N PRO A 56 -14.42 5.32 -19.85
CA PRO A 56 -15.54 4.55 -20.39
C PRO A 56 -15.10 3.36 -21.26
#